data_AF-A0A3B8U435-F1
#
_entry.id   AF-A0A3B8U435-F1
#
_cell.length_a   1.000
_cell.length_b   1.000
_cell.length_c   1.000
_cell.angle_alpha   90.00
_cell.angle_beta   90.00
_cell.angle_gamma   90.00
#
_symmetry.space_group_name_H-M   'P 1'
#
loop_
_entity.id
_entity.type
_entity.pdbx_description
1 polymer ?
#
loop_
_entity_poly.entity_id
_entity_poly.type
_entity_poly.pdbx_seq_one_letter_code
_entity_poly.pdbx_strand_id
1 'polypeptide(L)'
;LRSLLDSEIDLSKSLPQLQHWISSGEPLPSDLCAKFAQRLPEAVLTNLYGTSEIWDATRCDSRQCSPGEPIPIGRPLGNVRVYVLDELLRPVPIGIPGELYIGGDSLARGYWCRPDLTAEKFIPDPFSQEVGQRLYKTGDLVRWLPDGNLEYLDRIDQQLKLRGFRIEIEEIESVLRQHPQSQQAAVTVTSNEQLVAYIVTKDGQVPKTEELRQFASSRLPEYMVPIFYLALSELPLTPSGKVDRRALPTPKAAELDKSLANGGHCRPPQTPTEKTIARLWAEMLGVKVISADSDFFHLGGQSLLAARIASRLSKVLKLQVPISALFEERTIGSLARWIDTSKEKGISEKTQVIPELTRTERGKIAPLSFPQQRMWFLDQLNPGSLSYTVG
;
A
#
# COMPACT_ATOMS: atom_id res chain seq x y z
N LEU A 1 6.65 -0.01 -9.17
CA LEU A 1 6.97 0.68 -10.45
C LEU A 1 7.49 2.12 -10.28
N ARG A 2 6.78 3.02 -9.59
CA ARG A 2 7.16 4.44 -9.43
C ARG A 2 8.60 4.67 -8.96
N SER A 3 9.04 3.94 -7.94
CA SER A 3 10.41 4.03 -7.43
C SER A 3 11.51 3.46 -8.36
N LEU A 4 11.16 2.66 -9.37
CA LEU A 4 12.12 2.08 -10.35
C LEU A 4 12.33 3.00 -11.55
N LEU A 5 11.24 3.57 -12.06
CA LEU A 5 11.25 4.93 -12.64
C LEU A 5 11.75 5.88 -11.51
N ASP A 6 11.83 7.20 -11.55
CA ASP A 6 12.48 8.01 -10.47
C ASP A 6 13.99 7.75 -10.22
N SER A 7 14.48 6.50 -10.21
CA SER A 7 15.89 6.18 -10.04
C SER A 7 16.74 6.68 -11.21
N GLU A 8 18.00 7.00 -10.92
CA GLU A 8 18.98 7.42 -11.93
C GLU A 8 19.51 6.23 -12.77
N ILE A 9 19.06 5.02 -12.46
CA ILE A 9 19.46 3.82 -13.18
C ILE A 9 18.85 3.83 -14.58
N ASP A 10 19.70 3.71 -15.59
CA ASP A 10 19.27 3.48 -16.96
C ASP A 10 18.75 2.03 -17.09
N LEU A 11 17.43 1.88 -16.90
CA LEU A 11 16.74 0.60 -16.92
C LEU A 11 16.92 -0.11 -18.27
N SER A 12 16.98 0.64 -19.38
CA SER A 12 17.17 0.07 -20.72
C SER A 12 18.52 -0.64 -20.88
N LYS A 13 19.57 -0.11 -20.22
CA LYS A 13 20.91 -0.73 -20.20
C LYS A 13 21.05 -1.82 -19.15
N SER A 14 20.35 -1.67 -18.03
CA SER A 14 20.47 -2.57 -16.89
C SER A 14 19.65 -3.85 -17.09
N LEU A 15 18.51 -3.75 -17.78
CA LEU A 15 17.59 -4.84 -18.06
C LEU A 15 17.22 -4.88 -19.56
N PRO A 16 18.20 -5.03 -20.47
CA PRO A 16 17.98 -4.88 -21.92
C PRO A 16 17.07 -5.96 -22.53
N GLN A 17 16.88 -7.07 -21.82
CA GLN A 17 16.02 -8.18 -22.26
C GLN A 17 14.61 -8.11 -21.66
N LEU A 18 14.36 -7.21 -20.69
CA LEU A 18 13.07 -7.13 -20.01
C LEU A 18 12.09 -6.26 -20.81
N GLN A 19 11.32 -6.91 -21.67
CA GLN A 19 10.36 -6.25 -22.56
C GLN A 19 8.93 -6.20 -21.99
N HIS A 20 8.59 -7.07 -21.04
CA HIS A 20 7.23 -7.15 -20.49
C HIS A 20 7.22 -6.81 -19.01
N TRP A 21 6.40 -5.84 -18.66
CA TRP A 21 6.22 -5.34 -17.30
C TRP A 21 4.75 -5.48 -16.94
N ILE A 22 4.51 -5.98 -15.74
CA ILE A 22 3.17 -6.21 -15.22
C ILE A 22 2.99 -5.35 -13.98
N SER A 23 1.85 -4.65 -13.92
CA SER A 23 1.36 -3.98 -12.73
C SER A 23 -0.01 -4.56 -12.39
N SER A 24 -0.22 -4.93 -11.13
CA SER A 24 -1.49 -5.47 -10.64
C SER A 24 -1.73 -5.01 -9.20
N GLY A 25 -2.97 -5.08 -8.77
CA GLY A 25 -3.36 -4.89 -7.37
C GLY A 25 -3.72 -3.45 -6.98
N GLU A 26 -3.26 -2.43 -7.69
CA GLU A 26 -3.60 -1.02 -7.44
C GLU A 26 -3.91 -0.31 -8.77
N PRO A 27 -4.75 0.74 -8.76
CA PRO A 27 -5.02 1.52 -9.96
C PRO A 27 -3.72 2.02 -10.59
N LEU A 28 -3.52 1.76 -11.87
CA LEU A 28 -2.31 2.16 -12.60
C LEU A 28 -2.47 3.61 -13.10
N PRO A 29 -1.72 4.59 -12.54
CA PRO A 29 -1.91 5.99 -12.89
C PRO A 29 -1.41 6.30 -14.30
N SER A 30 -2.09 7.21 -15.01
CA SER A 30 -1.74 7.59 -16.38
C SER A 30 -0.40 8.34 -16.48
N ASP A 31 -0.05 9.15 -15.46
CA ASP A 31 1.27 9.79 -15.32
C ASP A 31 2.40 8.75 -15.23
N LEU A 32 2.14 7.66 -14.52
CA LEU A 32 3.10 6.58 -14.34
C LEU A 32 3.32 5.81 -15.64
N CYS A 33 2.26 5.58 -16.42
CA CYS A 33 2.36 4.97 -17.75
C CYS A 33 3.11 5.86 -18.74
N ALA A 34 2.82 7.16 -18.76
CA ALA A 34 3.53 8.11 -19.62
C ALA A 34 5.02 8.14 -19.29
N LYS A 35 5.37 8.17 -18.00
CA LYS A 35 6.75 8.11 -17.53
C LYS A 35 7.44 6.79 -17.87
N PHE A 36 6.71 5.67 -17.80
CA PHE A 36 7.22 4.36 -18.22
C PHE A 36 7.55 4.36 -19.71
N ALA A 37 6.60 4.77 -20.56
CA ALA A 37 6.78 4.83 -22.01
C ALA A 37 7.95 5.73 -22.44
N GLN A 38 8.18 6.84 -21.72
CA GLN A 38 9.34 7.71 -21.97
C GLN A 38 10.68 7.05 -21.63
N ARG A 39 10.74 6.26 -20.55
CA ARG A 39 11.99 5.61 -20.12
C ARG A 39 12.27 4.30 -20.85
N LEU A 40 11.23 3.58 -21.25
CA LEU A 40 11.29 2.24 -21.84
C LEU A 40 10.33 2.14 -23.04
N PRO A 41 10.64 2.83 -24.16
CA PRO A 41 9.71 2.95 -25.30
C PRO A 41 9.41 1.62 -25.99
N GLU A 42 10.37 0.70 -25.98
CA GLU A 42 10.24 -0.64 -26.59
C GLU A 42 9.58 -1.67 -25.65
N ALA A 43 9.36 -1.31 -24.38
CA ALA A 43 8.77 -2.22 -23.39
C ALA A 43 7.26 -2.05 -23.30
N VAL A 44 6.59 -3.13 -22.91
CA VAL A 44 5.15 -3.21 -22.72
C VAL A 44 4.83 -3.18 -21.24
N LEU A 45 3.97 -2.26 -20.81
CA LEU A 45 3.40 -2.26 -19.47
C LEU A 45 1.96 -2.75 -19.56
N THR A 46 1.68 -3.88 -18.92
CA THR A 46 0.34 -4.46 -18.83
C THR A 46 -0.24 -4.21 -17.45
N ASN A 47 -1.40 -3.57 -17.41
CA ASN A 47 -2.23 -3.48 -16.22
C ASN A 47 -3.04 -4.78 -16.11
N LEU A 48 -2.87 -5.52 -15.02
CA LEU A 48 -3.71 -6.65 -14.67
C LEU A 48 -4.63 -6.24 -13.54
N TYR A 49 -5.83 -6.81 -13.55
CA TYR A 49 -6.76 -6.71 -12.44
C TYR A 49 -7.16 -8.09 -11.99
N GLY A 50 -7.20 -8.25 -10.67
CA GLY A 50 -7.48 -9.50 -10.01
C GLY A 50 -7.70 -9.33 -8.52
N THR A 51 -8.28 -10.36 -7.92
CA THR A 51 -8.36 -10.52 -6.47
C THR A 51 -7.86 -11.91 -6.10
N SER A 52 -7.58 -12.13 -4.81
CA SER A 52 -7.10 -13.44 -4.34
C SER A 52 -8.12 -14.56 -4.61
N GLU A 53 -9.39 -14.22 -4.72
CA GLU A 53 -10.50 -15.12 -5.01
C GLU A 53 -10.61 -15.53 -6.48
N ILE A 54 -9.96 -14.81 -7.39
CA ILE A 54 -10.15 -14.96 -8.85
C ILE A 54 -8.86 -14.92 -9.68
N TRP A 55 -7.69 -14.89 -9.04
CA TRP A 55 -6.41 -14.56 -9.70
C TRP A 55 -6.51 -13.21 -10.44
N ASP A 56 -5.58 -12.90 -11.35
CA ASP A 56 -5.80 -11.93 -12.42
C ASP A 56 -6.91 -12.42 -13.36
N ALA A 57 -7.93 -11.59 -13.59
CA ALA A 57 -9.09 -11.86 -14.43
C ALA A 57 -9.10 -11.04 -15.72
N THR A 58 -8.53 -9.83 -15.70
CA THR A 58 -8.52 -8.94 -16.86
C THR A 58 -7.13 -8.35 -17.09
N ARG A 59 -6.88 -7.94 -18.34
CA ARG A 59 -5.63 -7.27 -18.72
C ARG A 59 -5.85 -6.11 -19.69
N CYS A 60 -5.03 -5.07 -19.54
CA CYS A 60 -4.91 -3.96 -20.48
C CYS A 60 -3.44 -3.69 -20.82
N ASP A 61 -3.10 -3.59 -22.10
CA ASP A 61 -1.80 -3.08 -22.54
C ASP A 61 -1.85 -1.54 -22.52
N SER A 62 -1.02 -0.90 -21.71
CA SER A 62 -1.05 0.56 -21.53
C SER A 62 -0.78 1.34 -22.83
N ARG A 63 -0.18 0.71 -23.85
CA ARG A 63 0.06 1.33 -25.17
C ARG A 63 -1.21 1.48 -25.99
N GLN A 64 -2.27 0.76 -25.64
CA GLN A 64 -3.58 0.83 -26.29
C GLN A 64 -4.45 1.95 -25.72
N CYS A 65 -3.97 2.65 -24.68
CA CYS A 65 -4.72 3.69 -23.98
C CYS A 65 -4.33 5.09 -24.47
N SER A 66 -5.30 6.00 -24.46
CA SER A 66 -5.07 7.41 -24.76
C SER A 66 -4.24 8.07 -23.66
N PRO A 67 -3.24 8.90 -23.99
CA PRO A 67 -2.51 9.68 -22.99
C PRO A 67 -3.43 10.59 -22.18
N GLY A 68 -3.34 10.52 -20.85
CA GLY A 68 -4.10 11.40 -19.93
C GLY A 68 -5.43 10.83 -19.44
N GLU A 69 -5.92 9.74 -20.00
CA GLU A 69 -7.11 9.04 -19.51
C GLU A 69 -6.75 7.98 -18.44
N PRO A 70 -7.66 7.63 -17.51
CA PRO A 70 -7.45 6.52 -16.59
C PRO A 70 -7.16 5.22 -17.36
N ILE A 71 -6.18 4.45 -16.89
CA ILE A 71 -5.86 3.17 -17.52
C ILE A 71 -6.93 2.15 -17.11
N PRO A 72 -7.68 1.58 -18.07
CA PRO A 72 -8.70 0.58 -17.77
C PRO A 72 -8.06 -0.69 -17.20
N ILE A 73 -8.90 -1.49 -16.52
CA ILE A 73 -8.54 -2.85 -16.09
C ILE A 73 -8.60 -3.85 -17.26
N GLY A 74 -9.20 -3.44 -18.38
CA GLY A 74 -9.02 -4.05 -19.69
C GLY A 74 -10.01 -5.17 -20.00
N ARG A 75 -9.57 -6.16 -20.78
CA ARG A 75 -10.41 -7.25 -21.28
C ARG A 75 -10.21 -8.55 -20.48
N PRO A 76 -11.22 -9.42 -20.42
CA PRO A 76 -11.09 -10.73 -19.76
C PRO A 76 -9.93 -11.56 -20.32
N LEU A 77 -9.27 -12.31 -19.45
CA LEU A 77 -8.33 -13.36 -19.83
C LEU A 77 -9.07 -14.59 -20.39
N GLY A 78 -8.31 -15.52 -21.00
CA GLY A 78 -8.87 -16.77 -21.50
C GLY A 78 -9.58 -17.55 -20.38
N ASN A 79 -10.73 -18.15 -20.71
CA ASN A 79 -11.59 -18.91 -19.80
C ASN A 79 -12.16 -18.12 -18.61
N VAL A 80 -11.97 -16.80 -18.58
CA VAL A 80 -12.61 -15.92 -17.59
C VAL A 80 -13.87 -15.32 -18.19
N ARG A 81 -14.98 -15.42 -17.47
CA ARG A 81 -16.22 -14.73 -17.82
C ARG A 81 -16.35 -13.50 -16.94
N VAL A 82 -16.74 -12.39 -17.55
CA VAL A 82 -16.89 -11.11 -16.84
C VAL A 82 -18.26 -10.52 -17.13
N TYR A 83 -18.96 -10.16 -16.05
CA TYR A 83 -20.27 -9.54 -16.11
C TYR A 83 -20.25 -8.24 -15.32
N VAL A 84 -20.96 -7.24 -15.84
CA VAL A 84 -21.24 -5.99 -15.12
C VAL A 84 -22.73 -5.97 -14.89
N LEU A 85 -23.14 -6.11 -13.63
CA LEU A 85 -24.51 -6.39 -13.25
C LEU A 85 -25.08 -5.28 -12.36
N ASP A 86 -26.41 -5.11 -12.40
CA ASP A 86 -27.15 -4.32 -11.42
C ASP A 86 -27.45 -5.11 -10.13
N GLU A 87 -28.11 -4.46 -9.17
CA GLU A 87 -28.49 -5.07 -7.87
C GLU A 87 -29.43 -6.28 -8.01
N LEU A 88 -30.07 -6.45 -9.17
CA LEU A 88 -30.97 -7.55 -9.48
C LEU A 88 -30.30 -8.63 -10.34
N LEU A 89 -28.95 -8.62 -10.43
CA LEU A 89 -28.13 -9.53 -11.24
C LEU A 89 -28.45 -9.49 -12.74
N ARG A 90 -28.85 -8.32 -13.26
CA ARG A 90 -29.10 -8.14 -14.70
C ARG A 90 -27.91 -7.41 -15.36
N PRO A 91 -27.45 -7.86 -16.54
CA PRO A 91 -26.40 -7.15 -17.26
C PRO A 91 -26.79 -5.71 -17.58
N VAL A 92 -25.90 -4.78 -17.27
CA VAL A 92 -26.10 -3.36 -17.61
C VAL A 92 -25.57 -3.04 -19.03
N PRO A 93 -26.15 -2.04 -19.72
CA PRO A 93 -25.64 -1.60 -21.02
C PRO A 93 -24.21 -1.06 -20.98
N ILE A 94 -23.54 -1.03 -22.13
CA ILE A 94 -22.21 -0.43 -22.30
C ILE A 94 -22.24 1.04 -21.83
N GLY A 95 -21.21 1.45 -21.07
CA GLY A 95 -21.08 2.79 -20.50
C GLY A 95 -21.80 3.00 -19.17
N ILE A 96 -22.71 2.10 -18.78
CA ILE A 96 -23.44 2.20 -17.51
C ILE A 96 -22.63 1.52 -16.39
N PRO A 97 -22.39 2.22 -15.25
CA PRO A 97 -21.78 1.60 -14.09
C PRO A 97 -22.61 0.46 -13.51
N GLY A 98 -21.94 -0.63 -13.12
CA GLY A 98 -22.53 -1.75 -12.38
C GLY A 98 -21.46 -2.49 -11.59
N GLU A 99 -21.88 -3.46 -10.80
CA GLU A 99 -20.97 -4.29 -10.02
C GLU A 99 -20.30 -5.34 -10.91
N LEU A 100 -19.01 -5.55 -10.69
CA LEU A 100 -18.22 -6.55 -11.39
C LEU A 100 -18.42 -7.95 -10.78
N TYR A 101 -18.78 -8.89 -11.64
CA TYR A 101 -18.88 -10.32 -11.33
C TYR A 101 -17.96 -11.11 -12.25
N ILE A 102 -17.23 -12.06 -11.67
CA ILE A 102 -16.24 -12.87 -12.38
C ILE A 102 -16.64 -14.34 -12.30
N GLY A 103 -16.58 -15.06 -13.41
CA GLY A 103 -16.84 -16.50 -13.47
C GLY A 103 -15.78 -17.23 -14.31
N GLY A 104 -15.97 -18.54 -14.44
CA GLY A 104 -15.06 -19.41 -15.19
C GLY A 104 -13.90 -19.95 -14.36
N ASP A 105 -12.82 -20.32 -15.03
CA ASP A 105 -11.76 -21.16 -14.47
C ASP A 105 -10.88 -20.46 -13.42
N SER A 106 -10.95 -19.13 -13.35
CA SER A 106 -10.11 -18.35 -12.43
C SER A 106 -10.62 -18.34 -10.99
N LEU A 107 -11.83 -18.86 -10.74
CA LEU A 107 -12.43 -18.88 -9.42
C LEU A 107 -11.67 -19.79 -8.44
N ALA A 108 -11.36 -19.24 -7.26
CA ALA A 108 -10.94 -20.04 -6.13
C ALA A 108 -12.03 -21.01 -5.67
N ARG A 109 -11.63 -22.01 -4.89
CA ARG A 109 -12.58 -22.93 -4.25
C ARG A 109 -13.56 -22.17 -3.33
N GLY A 110 -13.05 -21.20 -2.58
CA GLY A 110 -13.77 -20.44 -1.57
C GLY A 110 -12.87 -20.05 -0.41
N TYR A 111 -13.45 -19.53 0.66
CA TYR A 111 -12.72 -19.14 1.86
C TYR A 111 -12.53 -20.35 2.80
N TRP A 112 -11.30 -20.56 3.25
CA TRP A 112 -10.96 -21.66 4.16
C TRP A 112 -11.76 -21.59 5.47
N CYS A 113 -12.44 -22.68 5.84
CA CYS A 113 -13.30 -22.78 7.03
C CYS A 113 -14.37 -21.69 7.16
N ARG A 114 -14.80 -21.07 6.05
CA ARG A 114 -15.84 -20.03 6.02
C ARG A 114 -16.87 -20.31 4.92
N PRO A 115 -17.68 -21.38 5.07
CA PRO A 115 -18.68 -21.75 4.07
C PRO A 115 -19.74 -20.67 3.87
N ASP A 116 -20.15 -19.97 4.94
CA ASP A 116 -21.17 -18.91 4.86
C ASP A 116 -20.71 -17.75 3.98
N LEU A 117 -19.49 -17.25 4.22
CA LEU A 117 -18.88 -16.19 3.41
C LEU A 117 -18.62 -16.66 1.97
N THR A 118 -18.27 -17.94 1.80
CA THR A 118 -18.10 -18.53 0.46
C THR A 118 -19.41 -18.53 -0.30
N ALA A 119 -20.52 -18.93 0.33
CA ALA A 119 -21.83 -18.93 -0.31
C ALA A 119 -22.34 -17.50 -0.58
N GLU A 120 -21.99 -16.54 0.27
CA GLU A 120 -22.32 -15.12 0.07
C GLU A 120 -21.58 -14.51 -1.14
N LYS A 121 -20.28 -14.80 -1.28
CA LYS A 121 -19.43 -14.18 -2.31
C LYS A 121 -19.35 -14.97 -3.61
N PHE A 122 -19.42 -16.31 -3.55
CA PHE A 122 -19.39 -17.21 -4.71
C PHE A 122 -20.79 -17.74 -4.97
N ILE A 123 -21.61 -16.93 -5.64
CA ILE A 123 -23.01 -17.22 -5.93
C ILE A 123 -23.14 -18.15 -7.15
N PRO A 124 -24.28 -18.84 -7.35
CA PRO A 124 -24.56 -19.57 -8.59
C PRO A 124 -24.51 -18.64 -9.81
N ASP A 125 -23.95 -19.10 -10.92
CA ASP A 125 -23.93 -18.35 -12.18
C ASP A 125 -25.27 -18.50 -12.93
N PRO A 126 -26.11 -17.44 -13.01
CA PRO A 126 -27.40 -17.52 -13.70
C PRO A 126 -27.26 -17.49 -15.23
N PHE A 127 -26.07 -17.20 -15.77
CA PHE A 127 -25.82 -17.08 -17.20
C PHE A 127 -25.23 -18.35 -17.82
N SER A 128 -24.76 -19.29 -17.00
CA SER A 128 -24.24 -20.56 -17.49
C SER A 128 -25.34 -21.63 -17.56
N GLN A 129 -25.30 -22.41 -18.64
CA GLN A 129 -26.14 -23.61 -18.78
C GLN A 129 -25.53 -24.85 -18.10
N GLU A 130 -24.26 -24.75 -17.68
CA GLU A 130 -23.56 -25.83 -16.99
C GLU A 130 -23.86 -25.83 -15.49
N VAL A 131 -24.20 -27.01 -14.97
CA VAL A 131 -24.50 -27.20 -13.55
C VAL A 131 -23.25 -26.96 -12.70
N GLY A 132 -23.41 -26.18 -11.63
CA GLY A 132 -22.35 -25.94 -10.64
C GLY A 132 -21.41 -24.78 -10.96
N GLN A 133 -21.64 -24.05 -12.06
CA GLN A 133 -20.92 -22.82 -12.34
C GLN A 133 -21.28 -21.72 -11.33
N ARG A 134 -20.30 -20.89 -11.01
CA ARG A 134 -20.39 -19.85 -9.98
C ARG A 134 -19.92 -18.51 -10.54
N LEU A 135 -20.37 -17.43 -9.92
CA LEU A 135 -19.82 -16.09 -10.05
C LEU A 135 -19.26 -15.65 -8.70
N TYR A 136 -18.10 -15.01 -8.72
CA TYR A 136 -17.56 -14.27 -7.60
C TYR A 136 -17.99 -12.81 -7.69
N LYS A 137 -18.58 -12.32 -6.59
CA LYS A 137 -18.99 -10.93 -6.37
C LYS A 137 -17.79 -10.12 -5.88
N THR A 138 -17.21 -9.26 -6.73
CA THR A 138 -15.95 -8.58 -6.40
C THR A 138 -16.12 -7.40 -5.43
N GLY A 139 -17.32 -6.80 -5.42
CA GLY A 139 -17.60 -5.55 -4.74
C GLY A 139 -17.01 -4.32 -5.46
N ASP A 140 -16.52 -4.47 -6.69
CA ASP A 140 -15.96 -3.37 -7.46
C ASP A 140 -17.00 -2.79 -8.44
N LEU A 141 -17.09 -1.47 -8.50
CA LEU A 141 -17.91 -0.73 -9.45
C LEU A 141 -17.11 -0.46 -10.72
N VAL A 142 -17.62 -0.92 -11.85
CA VAL A 142 -16.95 -0.81 -13.15
C VAL A 142 -17.95 -0.43 -14.24
N ARG A 143 -17.45 -0.10 -15.43
CA ARG A 143 -18.28 -0.03 -16.64
C ARG A 143 -17.55 -0.56 -17.86
N TRP A 144 -18.30 -1.10 -18.80
CA TRP A 144 -17.78 -1.41 -20.14
C TRP A 144 -17.59 -0.12 -20.93
N LEU A 145 -16.42 0.02 -21.54
CA LEU A 145 -16.13 1.03 -22.54
C LEU A 145 -16.56 0.54 -23.93
N PRO A 146 -16.85 1.45 -24.89
CA PRO A 146 -17.25 1.07 -26.25
C PRO A 146 -16.24 0.22 -27.01
N ASP A 147 -14.96 0.31 -26.64
CA ASP A 147 -13.88 -0.49 -27.20
C ASP A 147 -13.78 -1.89 -26.57
N GLY A 148 -14.68 -2.24 -25.66
CA GLY A 148 -14.70 -3.53 -24.96
C GLY A 148 -13.68 -3.64 -23.82
N ASN A 149 -13.03 -2.55 -23.40
CA ASN A 149 -12.27 -2.54 -22.14
C ASN A 149 -13.19 -2.29 -20.94
N LEU A 150 -12.80 -2.79 -19.76
CA LEU A 150 -13.45 -2.43 -18.50
C LEU A 150 -12.71 -1.28 -17.84
N GLU A 151 -13.44 -0.23 -17.51
CA GLU A 151 -12.97 0.86 -16.66
C GLU A 151 -13.36 0.58 -15.21
N TYR A 152 -12.37 0.64 -14.32
CA TYR A 152 -12.60 0.60 -12.89
C TYR A 152 -12.99 2.00 -12.40
N LEU A 153 -14.08 2.10 -11.63
CA LEU A 153 -14.60 3.37 -11.14
C LEU A 153 -14.32 3.53 -9.65
N ASP A 154 -14.73 2.57 -8.85
CA ASP A 154 -14.63 2.61 -7.39
C ASP A 154 -14.90 1.22 -6.80
N ARG A 155 -14.86 1.11 -5.48
CA ARG A 155 -15.47 -0.02 -4.77
C ARG A 155 -16.87 0.34 -4.28
N ILE A 156 -17.73 -0.67 -4.24
CA ILE A 156 -19.09 -0.58 -3.68
C ILE A 156 -19.02 -0.64 -2.16
N ASP A 157 -18.18 -1.52 -1.63
CA ASP A 157 -17.74 -1.53 -0.24
C ASP A 157 -16.55 -0.58 -0.10
N GLN A 158 -16.48 0.29 0.90
CA GLN A 158 -15.50 1.38 0.95
C GLN A 158 -14.09 0.90 1.38
N GLN A 159 -13.70 -0.31 0.97
CA GLN A 159 -12.43 -0.94 1.30
C GLN A 159 -11.28 -0.20 0.60
N LEU A 160 -10.19 0.02 1.32
CA LEU A 160 -9.05 0.77 0.81
C LEU A 160 -7.79 -0.10 0.85
N LYS A 161 -7.04 -0.12 -0.25
CA LYS A 161 -5.69 -0.70 -0.25
C LYS A 161 -4.69 0.34 0.23
N LEU A 162 -4.12 0.12 1.41
CA LEU A 162 -3.14 1.00 2.04
C LEU A 162 -1.86 0.21 2.28
N ARG A 163 -0.74 0.62 1.66
CA ARG A 163 0.58 0.02 1.89
C ARG A 163 0.59 -1.52 1.75
N GLY A 164 -0.13 -2.04 0.75
CA GLY A 164 -0.25 -3.47 0.49
C GLY A 164 -1.24 -4.22 1.38
N PHE A 165 -1.94 -3.54 2.30
CA PHE A 165 -3.02 -4.12 3.10
C PHE A 165 -4.39 -3.71 2.56
N ARG A 166 -5.32 -4.65 2.55
CA ARG A 166 -6.75 -4.36 2.33
C ARG A 166 -7.35 -3.98 3.67
N ILE A 167 -7.87 -2.76 3.76
CA ILE A 167 -8.40 -2.17 5.00
C ILE A 167 -9.90 -1.92 4.85
N GLU A 168 -10.66 -2.41 5.82
CA GLU A 168 -12.07 -2.07 6.00
C GLU A 168 -12.15 -0.75 6.81
N ILE A 169 -12.43 0.37 6.14
CA ILE A 169 -12.59 1.68 6.80
C ILE A 169 -13.70 1.62 7.86
N GLU A 170 -14.75 0.87 7.51
CA GLU A 170 -15.84 0.31 8.30
C GLU A 170 -15.47 -0.05 9.75
N GLU A 171 -14.43 -0.87 9.84
CA GLU A 171 -13.93 -1.47 11.06
C GLU A 171 -13.26 -0.43 11.95
N ILE A 172 -12.45 0.45 11.34
CA ILE A 172 -11.77 1.54 12.04
C ILE A 172 -12.80 2.50 12.62
N GLU A 173 -13.79 2.91 11.83
CA GLU A 173 -14.87 3.81 12.26
C GLU A 173 -15.73 3.19 13.36
N SER A 174 -16.01 1.89 13.27
CA SER A 174 -16.72 1.15 14.32
C SER A 174 -15.96 1.14 15.63
N VAL A 175 -14.64 0.86 15.59
CA VAL A 175 -13.79 0.90 16.77
C VAL A 175 -13.76 2.30 17.37
N LEU A 176 -13.49 3.33 16.57
CA LEU A 176 -13.39 4.70 17.07
C LEU A 176 -14.70 5.22 17.70
N ARG A 177 -15.86 4.82 17.15
CA ARG A 177 -17.18 5.14 17.74
C ARG A 177 -17.41 4.51 19.12
N GLN A 178 -16.68 3.45 19.47
CA GLN A 178 -16.77 2.84 20.80
C GLN A 178 -15.97 3.64 21.85
N HIS A 179 -15.17 4.63 21.44
CA HIS A 179 -14.47 5.49 22.39
C HIS A 179 -15.50 6.37 23.15
N PRO A 180 -15.45 6.48 24.49
CA PRO A 180 -16.49 7.17 25.28
C PRO A 180 -16.74 8.63 24.89
N GLN A 181 -15.72 9.29 24.35
CA GLN A 181 -15.79 10.69 23.91
C GLN A 181 -16.11 10.85 22.42
N SER A 182 -16.17 9.78 21.63
CA SER A 182 -16.55 9.81 20.22
C SER A 182 -18.05 9.52 20.07
N GLN A 183 -18.79 10.43 19.45
CA GLN A 183 -20.18 10.17 19.05
C GLN A 183 -20.26 9.55 17.65
N GLN A 184 -19.44 10.06 16.74
CA GLN A 184 -19.33 9.57 15.37
C GLN A 184 -17.86 9.62 14.95
N ALA A 185 -17.50 8.74 14.02
CA ALA A 185 -16.19 8.71 13.42
C ALA A 185 -16.33 8.44 11.92
N ALA A 186 -15.50 9.12 11.13
CA ALA A 186 -15.32 8.85 9.71
C ALA A 186 -13.82 8.81 9.41
N VAL A 187 -13.39 7.90 8.55
CA VAL A 187 -11.97 7.73 8.24
C VAL A 187 -11.74 7.94 6.74
N THR A 188 -10.68 8.68 6.42
CA THR A 188 -10.21 8.94 5.06
C THR A 188 -8.69 8.76 4.98
N VAL A 189 -8.13 8.89 3.78
CA VAL A 189 -6.71 8.72 3.50
C VAL A 189 -6.15 9.96 2.82
N THR A 190 -4.99 10.43 3.28
CA THR A 190 -4.27 11.53 2.62
C THR A 190 -3.61 11.05 1.32
N SER A 191 -3.14 11.99 0.50
CA SER A 191 -2.33 11.69 -0.69
C SER A 191 -1.05 10.91 -0.40
N ASN A 192 -0.57 10.92 0.85
CA ASN A 192 0.63 10.20 1.30
C ASN A 192 0.29 8.84 1.92
N GLU A 193 -0.91 8.30 1.66
CA GLU A 193 -1.35 7.01 2.19
C GLU A 193 -1.30 6.97 3.73
N GLN A 194 -1.81 8.03 4.37
CA GLN A 194 -1.94 8.14 5.82
C GLN A 194 -3.40 8.20 6.22
N LEU A 195 -3.81 7.36 7.17
CA LEU A 195 -5.17 7.35 7.70
C LEU A 195 -5.42 8.59 8.57
N VAL A 196 -6.54 9.27 8.29
CA VAL A 196 -7.06 10.41 9.04
C VAL A 196 -8.45 10.06 9.54
N ALA A 197 -8.66 10.15 10.85
CA ALA A 197 -9.95 9.98 11.49
C ALA A 197 -10.57 11.32 11.85
N TYR A 198 -11.75 11.61 11.33
CA TYR A 198 -12.63 12.67 11.80
C TYR A 198 -13.45 12.16 12.97
N ILE A 199 -13.38 12.86 14.10
CA ILE A 199 -14.09 12.51 15.33
C ILE A 199 -15.09 13.63 15.64
N VAL A 200 -16.36 13.25 15.75
CA VAL A 200 -17.42 14.10 16.28
C VAL A 200 -17.54 13.83 17.77
N THR A 201 -17.53 14.88 18.58
CA THR A 201 -17.62 14.82 20.04
C THR A 201 -18.72 15.76 20.55
N LYS A 202 -19.23 15.52 21.76
CA LYS A 202 -20.31 16.36 22.34
C LYS A 202 -19.92 17.83 22.48
N ASP A 203 -18.66 18.07 22.86
CA ASP A 203 -18.16 19.38 23.24
C ASP A 203 -17.27 20.00 22.14
N GLY A 204 -17.19 19.35 20.96
CA GLY A 204 -16.33 19.75 19.85
C GLY A 204 -14.82 19.59 20.10
N GLN A 205 -14.42 19.09 21.27
CA GLN A 205 -13.02 18.86 21.65
C GLN A 205 -12.64 17.40 21.39
N VAL A 206 -11.68 17.18 20.50
CA VAL A 206 -11.15 15.83 20.24
C VAL A 206 -10.31 15.40 21.43
N PRO A 207 -10.45 14.13 21.88
CA PRO A 207 -9.56 13.55 22.88
C PRO A 207 -8.09 13.69 22.47
N LYS A 208 -7.18 13.46 23.43
CA LYS A 208 -5.75 13.46 23.09
C LYS A 208 -5.49 12.41 22.02
N THR A 209 -4.69 12.76 21.02
CA THR A 209 -4.35 11.87 19.90
C THR A 209 -3.81 10.53 20.38
N GLU A 210 -3.02 10.54 21.46
CA GLU A 210 -2.45 9.31 22.03
C GLU A 210 -3.51 8.42 22.70
N GLU A 211 -4.53 9.01 23.31
CA GLU A 211 -5.64 8.25 23.92
C GLU A 211 -6.45 7.50 22.85
N LEU A 212 -6.83 8.19 21.76
CA LEU A 212 -7.53 7.57 20.63
C LEU A 212 -6.67 6.52 19.93
N ARG A 213 -5.38 6.79 19.76
CA ARG A 213 -4.42 5.86 19.16
C ARG A 213 -4.28 4.60 20.00
N GLN A 214 -4.11 4.73 21.31
CA GLN A 214 -3.98 3.60 22.23
C GLN A 214 -5.28 2.78 22.31
N PHE A 215 -6.42 3.47 22.27
CA PHE A 215 -7.72 2.82 22.18
C PHE A 215 -7.86 1.99 20.89
N ALA A 216 -7.49 2.56 19.74
CA ALA A 216 -7.55 1.90 18.44
C ALA A 216 -6.55 0.73 18.34
N SER A 217 -5.29 0.92 18.76
CA SER A 217 -4.24 -0.10 18.66
C SER A 217 -4.46 -1.32 19.54
N SER A 218 -5.25 -1.20 20.61
CA SER A 218 -5.68 -2.35 21.42
C SER A 218 -6.72 -3.25 20.75
N ARG A 219 -7.32 -2.80 19.63
CA ARG A 219 -8.43 -3.47 18.94
C ARG A 219 -8.19 -3.71 17.45
N LEU A 220 -7.28 -2.94 16.84
CA LEU A 220 -6.98 -2.97 15.43
C LEU A 220 -5.51 -3.35 15.20
N PRO A 221 -5.20 -4.04 14.08
CA PRO A 221 -3.83 -4.16 13.61
C PRO A 221 -3.17 -2.79 13.39
N GLU A 222 -1.86 -2.71 13.60
CA GLU A 222 -1.10 -1.44 13.56
C GLU A 222 -1.30 -0.66 12.24
N TYR A 223 -1.42 -1.34 11.10
CA TYR A 223 -1.64 -0.70 9.80
C TYR A 223 -3.03 -0.08 9.61
N MET A 224 -4.01 -0.43 10.45
CA MET A 224 -5.37 0.14 10.46
C MET A 224 -5.51 1.30 11.44
N VAL A 225 -4.51 1.56 12.30
CA VAL A 225 -4.59 2.61 13.30
C VAL A 225 -4.36 3.98 12.64
N PRO A 226 -5.30 4.95 12.76
CA PRO A 226 -5.13 6.27 12.19
C PRO A 226 -3.94 7.03 12.77
N ILE A 227 -3.28 7.81 11.91
CA ILE A 227 -2.12 8.63 12.27
C ILE A 227 -2.61 9.97 12.83
N PHE A 228 -3.68 10.52 12.24
CA PHE A 228 -4.23 11.81 12.57
C PHE A 228 -5.68 11.69 13.03
N TYR A 229 -6.03 12.47 14.04
CA TYR A 229 -7.38 12.60 14.58
C TYR A 229 -7.80 14.08 14.54
N LEU A 230 -8.85 14.38 13.79
CA LEU A 230 -9.34 15.73 13.52
C LEU A 230 -10.75 15.91 14.07
N ALA A 231 -11.03 17.12 14.56
CA ALA A 231 -12.36 17.46 15.06
C ALA A 231 -13.30 17.72 13.88
N LEU A 232 -14.52 17.22 13.96
CA LEU A 232 -15.60 17.65 13.08
C LEU A 232 -16.86 17.91 13.90
N SER A 233 -17.61 18.95 13.53
CA SER A 233 -18.86 19.29 14.21
C SER A 233 -19.96 18.28 13.90
N GLU A 234 -20.02 17.82 12.66
CA GLU A 234 -20.99 16.82 12.17
C GLU A 234 -20.41 16.08 10.97
N LEU A 235 -20.76 14.81 10.80
CA LEU A 235 -20.38 14.08 9.59
C LEU A 235 -21.29 14.47 8.42
N PRO A 236 -20.74 14.75 7.23
CA PRO A 236 -21.54 14.90 6.03
C PRO A 236 -22.19 13.54 5.71
N LEU A 237 -23.50 13.54 5.48
CA LEU A 237 -24.25 12.34 5.15
C LEU A 237 -24.84 12.43 3.73
N THR A 238 -24.91 11.31 3.04
CA THR A 238 -25.68 11.14 1.81
C THR A 238 -27.19 11.21 2.10
N PRO A 239 -28.06 11.39 1.09
CA PRO A 239 -29.52 11.27 1.28
C PRO A 239 -29.98 9.93 1.86
N SER A 240 -29.16 8.87 1.72
CA SER A 240 -29.39 7.55 2.31
C SER A 240 -28.91 7.41 3.77
N GLY A 241 -28.39 8.48 4.37
CA GLY A 241 -27.92 8.51 5.76
C GLY A 241 -26.54 7.86 5.97
N LYS A 242 -25.80 7.54 4.90
CA LYS A 242 -24.41 7.05 4.98
C LYS A 242 -23.42 8.21 5.00
N VAL A 243 -22.20 8.03 5.50
CA VAL A 243 -21.17 9.06 5.47
C VAL A 243 -20.76 9.38 4.04
N ASP A 244 -20.91 10.65 3.63
CA ASP A 244 -20.42 11.16 2.36
C ASP A 244 -18.94 11.55 2.47
N ARG A 245 -18.07 10.58 2.15
CA ARG A 245 -16.61 10.76 2.20
C ARG A 245 -16.08 11.78 1.21
N ARG A 246 -16.79 12.03 0.11
CA ARG A 246 -16.37 13.04 -0.89
C ARG A 246 -16.64 14.45 -0.38
N ALA A 247 -17.58 14.60 0.53
CA ALA A 247 -17.89 15.85 1.22
C ALA A 247 -17.09 16.05 2.51
N LEU A 248 -16.27 15.07 2.94
CA LEU A 248 -15.37 15.28 4.08
C LEU A 248 -14.36 16.39 3.76
N PRO A 249 -14.05 17.28 4.72
CA PRO A 249 -13.04 18.30 4.51
C PRO A 249 -11.71 17.69 4.09
N THR A 250 -10.98 18.35 3.19
CA THR A 250 -9.60 17.95 2.90
C THR A 250 -8.70 18.38 4.06
N PRO A 251 -7.95 17.46 4.71
CA PRO A 251 -7.08 17.80 5.83
C PRO A 251 -6.03 18.84 5.44
N LYS A 252 -6.00 19.98 6.13
CA LYS A 252 -4.95 20.98 5.90
C LYS A 252 -3.70 20.61 6.68
N ALA A 253 -2.52 20.92 6.13
CA ALA A 253 -1.23 20.63 6.81
C ALA A 253 -1.18 21.16 8.26
N ALA A 254 -1.72 22.35 8.52
CA ALA A 254 -1.77 22.93 9.85
C ALA A 254 -2.67 22.17 10.84
N GLU A 255 -3.70 21.48 10.35
CA GLU A 255 -4.60 20.66 11.18
C GLU A 255 -3.95 19.31 11.51
N LEU A 256 -3.27 18.71 10.54
CA LEU A 256 -2.47 17.50 10.73
C LEU A 256 -1.34 17.76 11.75
N ASP A 257 -0.64 18.89 11.65
CA ASP A 257 0.40 19.30 12.59
C ASP A 257 -0.17 19.50 14.01
N LYS A 258 -1.34 20.14 14.14
CA LYS A 258 -2.04 20.29 15.43
C LYS A 258 -2.47 18.94 16.02
N SER A 259 -2.94 18.03 15.17
CA SER A 259 -3.32 16.68 15.57
C SER A 259 -2.15 15.92 16.19
N LEU A 260 -0.96 15.98 15.57
CA LEU A 260 0.25 15.40 16.13
C LEU A 260 0.67 16.07 17.45
N ALA A 261 0.53 17.41 17.52
CA ALA A 261 0.86 18.16 18.74
C ALA A 261 -0.08 17.87 19.93
N ASN A 262 -1.30 17.39 19.67
CA ASN A 262 -2.30 17.07 20.70
C ASN A 262 -2.06 15.71 21.42
N GLY A 263 -0.90 15.07 21.18
CA GLY A 263 -0.50 13.80 21.82
C GLY A 263 -0.02 13.91 23.27
N GLY A 264 0.02 15.10 23.87
CA GLY A 264 0.32 15.30 25.30
C GLY A 264 1.80 15.27 25.69
N HIS A 265 2.67 14.65 24.90
CA HIS A 265 4.12 14.61 25.16
C HIS A 265 4.93 14.97 23.91
N CYS A 266 4.93 16.24 23.52
CA CYS A 266 5.82 16.74 22.49
C CYS A 266 7.13 17.23 23.09
N ARG A 267 8.01 16.30 23.47
CA ARG A 267 9.40 16.65 23.78
C ARG A 267 10.10 17.05 22.48
N PRO A 268 10.63 18.28 22.32
CA PRO A 268 11.37 18.62 21.11
C PRO A 268 12.70 17.85 21.05
N PRO A 269 13.20 17.50 19.86
CA PRO A 269 14.56 16.98 19.69
C PRO A 269 15.61 17.92 20.28
N GLN A 270 16.34 17.47 21.30
CA GLN A 270 17.32 18.30 22.03
C GLN A 270 18.75 18.01 21.58
N THR A 271 19.11 16.72 21.50
CA THR A 271 20.50 16.34 21.17
C THR A 271 20.79 16.50 19.67
N PRO A 272 22.07 16.65 19.26
CA PRO A 272 22.44 16.70 17.84
C PRO A 272 21.98 15.46 17.06
N THR A 273 22.06 14.28 17.68
CA THR A 273 21.59 13.01 17.10
C THR A 273 20.08 13.01 16.95
N GLU A 274 19.31 13.39 17.99
CA GLU A 274 17.85 13.51 17.91
C GLU A 274 17.42 14.49 16.80
N LYS A 275 18.06 15.67 16.70
CA LYS A 275 17.77 16.66 15.66
C LYS A 275 18.05 16.14 14.25
N THR A 276 19.10 15.34 14.09
CA THR A 276 19.45 14.72 12.80
C THR A 276 18.40 13.70 12.38
N ILE A 277 17.99 12.82 13.30
CA ILE A 277 16.94 11.81 13.07
C ILE A 277 15.62 12.51 12.74
N ALA A 278 15.21 13.49 13.55
CA ALA A 278 13.95 14.21 13.37
C ALA A 278 13.87 14.92 12.01
N ARG A 279 14.96 15.56 11.56
CA ARG A 279 15.01 16.16 10.23
C ARG A 279 14.80 15.13 9.11
N LEU A 280 15.48 13.99 9.19
CA LEU A 280 15.37 12.94 8.17
C LEU A 280 13.96 12.32 8.16
N TRP A 281 13.38 12.08 9.33
CA TRP A 281 12.03 11.55 9.44
C TRP A 281 11.00 12.55 8.89
N ALA A 282 11.13 13.84 9.22
CA ALA A 282 10.22 14.89 8.74
C ALA A 282 10.21 14.96 7.20
N GLU A 283 11.38 14.94 6.58
CA GLU A 283 11.54 14.95 5.12
C GLU A 283 10.89 13.72 4.47
N MET A 284 11.10 12.53 5.04
CA MET A 284 10.69 11.26 4.44
C MET A 284 9.24 10.86 4.74
N LEU A 285 8.69 11.26 5.88
CA LEU A 285 7.31 10.99 6.28
C LEU A 285 6.35 12.14 5.92
N GLY A 286 6.90 13.29 5.49
CA GLY A 286 6.10 14.45 5.10
C GLY A 286 5.40 15.15 6.28
N VAL A 287 5.91 14.99 7.51
CA VAL A 287 5.37 15.62 8.73
C VAL A 287 6.31 16.71 9.23
N LYS A 288 5.77 17.86 9.65
CA LYS A 288 6.60 19.00 10.10
C LYS A 288 6.90 18.96 11.59
N VAL A 289 5.91 18.56 12.38
CA VAL A 289 6.04 18.47 13.83
C VAL A 289 6.39 17.04 14.21
N ILE A 290 7.62 16.84 14.70
CA ILE A 290 8.09 15.56 15.20
C ILE A 290 8.64 15.77 16.61
N SER A 291 8.13 14.97 17.55
CA SER A 291 8.68 14.87 18.89
C SER A 291 9.84 13.88 18.90
N ALA A 292 10.79 14.10 19.82
CA ALA A 292 11.79 13.11 20.12
C ALA A 292 11.19 11.79 20.66
N ASP A 293 9.95 11.80 21.13
CA ASP A 293 9.26 10.59 21.59
C ASP A 293 8.28 10.06 20.53
N SER A 294 8.29 10.63 19.32
CA SER A 294 7.49 10.14 18.20
C SER A 294 8.00 8.77 17.73
N ASP A 295 7.06 7.85 17.57
CA ASP A 295 7.29 6.51 17.04
C ASP A 295 7.25 6.53 15.49
N PHE A 296 8.22 5.85 14.87
CA PHE A 296 8.39 5.83 13.42
C PHE A 296 7.17 5.27 12.68
N PHE A 297 6.64 4.15 13.16
CA PHE A 297 5.57 3.41 12.50
C PHE A 297 4.22 4.10 12.75
N HIS A 298 4.05 4.70 13.94
CA HIS A 298 2.89 5.53 14.26
C HIS A 298 2.76 6.79 13.39
N LEU A 299 3.86 7.27 12.81
CA LEU A 299 3.86 8.38 11.85
C LEU A 299 3.71 7.92 10.39
N GLY A 300 3.55 6.63 10.16
CA GLY A 300 3.38 6.04 8.84
C GLY A 300 4.63 5.41 8.24
N GLY A 301 5.64 5.14 9.06
CA GLY A 301 6.83 4.40 8.66
C GLY A 301 6.52 2.99 8.16
N GLN A 302 7.24 2.54 7.14
CA GLN A 302 7.15 1.18 6.58
C GLN A 302 8.55 0.60 6.33
N SER A 303 8.67 -0.72 6.13
CA SER A 303 9.97 -1.42 6.02
C SER A 303 10.89 -0.86 4.94
N LEU A 304 10.36 -0.48 3.76
CA LEU A 304 11.17 0.14 2.72
C LEU A 304 11.67 1.54 3.12
N LEU A 305 10.84 2.32 3.83
CA LEU A 305 11.21 3.64 4.33
C LEU A 305 12.22 3.51 5.48
N ALA A 306 12.04 2.53 6.37
CA ALA A 306 12.98 2.18 7.42
C ALA A 306 14.35 1.83 6.84
N ALA A 307 14.40 1.00 5.79
CA ALA A 307 15.65 0.67 5.09
C ALA A 307 16.36 1.91 4.52
N ARG A 308 15.58 2.82 3.90
CA ARG A 308 16.11 4.10 3.38
C ARG A 308 16.63 5.01 4.49
N ILE A 309 15.90 5.13 5.59
CA ILE A 309 16.31 5.92 6.77
C ILE A 309 17.56 5.34 7.39
N ALA A 310 17.61 4.03 7.61
CA ALA A 310 18.79 3.34 8.16
C ALA A 310 20.03 3.59 7.29
N SER A 311 19.89 3.48 5.96
CA SER A 311 20.97 3.79 5.01
C SER A 311 21.40 5.25 5.07
N ARG A 312 20.46 6.22 5.08
CA ARG A 312 20.77 7.66 5.16
C ARG A 312 21.40 8.04 6.51
N LEU A 313 20.87 7.54 7.61
CA LEU A 313 21.44 7.73 8.95
C LEU A 313 22.87 7.19 9.00
N SER A 314 23.09 6.00 8.42
CA SER A 314 24.42 5.40 8.40
C SER A 314 25.44 6.28 7.70
N LYS A 315 25.07 6.88 6.56
CA LYS A 315 25.92 7.81 5.80
C LYS A 315 26.18 9.10 6.57
N VAL A 316 25.14 9.74 7.10
CA VAL A 316 25.24 11.05 7.78
C VAL A 316 26.04 10.95 9.09
N LEU A 317 25.84 9.87 9.84
CA LEU A 317 26.46 9.68 11.15
C LEU A 317 27.79 8.92 11.09
N LYS A 318 28.18 8.44 9.90
CA LYS A 318 29.36 7.60 9.67
C LYS A 318 29.42 6.39 10.63
N LEU A 319 28.24 5.80 10.89
CA LEU A 319 28.04 4.68 11.81
C LEU A 319 27.12 3.67 11.14
N GLN A 320 27.35 2.37 11.26
CA GLN A 320 26.36 1.40 10.79
C GLN A 320 25.11 1.45 11.66
N VAL A 321 23.98 1.83 11.06
CA VAL A 321 22.66 1.75 11.66
C VAL A 321 21.91 0.61 10.97
N PRO A 322 21.81 -0.59 11.58
CA PRO A 322 21.08 -1.69 11.01
C PRO A 322 19.59 -1.37 11.00
N ILE A 323 18.85 -1.91 10.04
CA ILE A 323 17.40 -1.71 9.97
C ILE A 323 16.70 -2.24 11.24
N SER A 324 17.21 -3.31 11.86
CA SER A 324 16.67 -3.86 13.12
C SER A 324 16.64 -2.84 14.24
N ALA A 325 17.61 -1.92 14.30
CA ALA A 325 17.63 -0.86 15.30
C ALA A 325 16.41 0.06 15.19
N LEU A 326 15.85 0.30 13.99
CA LEU A 326 14.61 1.09 13.86
C LEU A 326 13.36 0.34 14.33
N PHE A 327 13.36 -0.99 14.25
CA PHE A 327 12.25 -1.83 14.71
C PHE A 327 12.29 -2.03 16.23
N GLU A 328 13.49 -2.12 16.81
CA GLU A 328 13.70 -2.22 18.26
C GLU A 328 13.55 -0.84 18.94
N GLU A 329 14.21 0.17 18.37
CA GLU A 329 14.25 1.54 18.89
C GLU A 329 13.30 2.44 18.10
N ARG A 330 12.01 2.20 18.30
CA ARG A 330 10.93 2.78 17.48
C ARG A 330 10.80 4.30 17.60
N THR A 331 11.36 4.93 18.64
CA THR A 331 11.28 6.37 18.88
C THR A 331 12.58 7.09 18.56
N ILE A 332 12.50 8.38 18.22
CA ILE A 332 13.69 9.19 17.94
C ILE A 332 14.67 9.22 19.12
N GLY A 333 14.17 9.39 20.34
CA GLY A 333 14.98 9.48 21.55
C GLY A 333 15.61 8.16 21.94
N SER A 334 14.93 7.03 21.71
CA SER A 334 15.51 5.72 21.96
C SER A 334 16.54 5.34 20.88
N LEU A 335 16.26 5.64 19.61
CA LEU A 335 17.22 5.46 18.51
C LEU A 335 18.44 6.36 18.67
N ALA A 336 18.26 7.62 19.10
CA ALA A 336 19.37 8.53 19.37
C ALA A 336 20.28 8.00 20.47
N ARG A 337 19.70 7.53 21.59
CA ARG A 337 20.46 6.92 22.69
C ARG A 337 21.22 5.67 22.24
N TRP A 338 20.60 4.83 21.42
CA TRP A 338 21.25 3.65 20.84
C TRP A 338 22.44 4.03 19.95
N ILE A 339 22.28 5.05 19.09
CA ILE A 339 23.33 5.59 18.22
C ILE A 339 24.48 6.17 19.05
N ASP A 340 24.16 6.99 20.05
CA ASP A 340 25.16 7.65 20.89
C ASP A 340 25.95 6.63 21.72
N THR A 341 25.27 5.64 22.31
CA THR A 341 25.91 4.51 23.00
C THR A 341 26.80 3.69 22.06
N SER A 342 26.39 3.50 20.81
CA SER A 342 27.15 2.75 19.81
C SER A 342 28.42 3.48 19.36
N LYS A 343 28.38 4.83 19.33
CA LYS A 343 29.56 5.67 19.10
C LYS A 343 30.54 5.57 20.27
N GLU A 344 30.06 5.68 21.51
CA GLU A 344 30.89 5.63 22.72
C GLU A 344 31.59 4.28 22.91
N LYS A 345 30.90 3.17 22.60
CA LYS A 345 31.46 1.81 22.71
C LYS A 345 32.48 1.45 21.62
N GLY A 346 32.80 2.37 20.69
CA GLY A 346 33.72 2.08 19.59
C GLY A 346 33.23 0.97 18.65
N ILE A 347 31.92 0.63 18.69
CA ILE A 347 31.32 -0.38 17.81
C ILE A 347 31.41 0.09 16.33
N SER A 348 31.60 1.39 16.13
CA SER A 348 31.94 2.02 14.84
C SER A 348 33.25 1.51 14.22
N GLU A 349 34.21 1.01 14.99
CA GLU A 349 35.49 0.49 14.45
C GLU A 349 35.45 -1.02 14.18
N LYS A 350 34.62 -1.78 14.93
CA LYS A 350 34.51 -3.24 14.76
C LYS A 350 33.43 -3.69 13.78
N THR A 351 32.46 -2.83 13.49
CA THR A 351 31.46 -3.12 12.46
C THR A 351 32.02 -2.63 11.14
N GLN A 352 32.59 -3.55 10.35
CA GLN A 352 33.12 -3.27 9.02
C GLN A 352 32.21 -2.26 8.31
N VAL A 353 32.72 -1.05 8.08
CA VAL A 353 32.16 -0.15 7.08
C VAL A 353 32.06 -0.99 5.83
N ILE A 354 30.83 -1.35 5.42
CA ILE A 354 30.64 -2.11 4.18
C ILE A 354 31.23 -1.18 3.11
N PRO A 355 32.33 -1.58 2.46
CA PRO A 355 32.96 -0.72 1.48
C PRO A 355 31.93 -0.38 0.42
N GLU A 356 32.00 0.84 -0.08
CA GLU A 356 31.14 1.26 -1.17
C GLU A 356 31.22 0.23 -2.30
N LEU A 357 30.08 -0.21 -2.82
CA LEU A 357 30.03 -1.18 -3.89
C LEU A 357 30.68 -0.56 -5.12
N THR A 358 31.91 -0.94 -5.39
CA THR A 358 32.65 -0.48 -6.57
C THR A 358 32.41 -1.44 -7.72
N ARG A 359 32.37 -0.88 -8.93
CA ARG A 359 32.26 -1.68 -10.15
C ARG A 359 33.55 -2.47 -10.33
N THR A 360 33.45 -3.79 -10.41
CA THR A 360 34.58 -4.66 -10.76
C THR A 360 34.78 -4.74 -12.27
N GLU A 361 36.03 -4.96 -12.71
CA GLU A 361 36.35 -5.16 -14.12
C GLU A 361 35.59 -6.36 -14.72
N ARG A 362 35.04 -6.19 -15.93
CA ARG A 362 34.43 -7.29 -16.68
C ARG A 362 35.54 -8.25 -17.14
N GLY A 363 35.42 -9.54 -16.85
CA GLY A 363 36.35 -10.57 -17.34
C GLY A 363 36.90 -11.51 -16.27
N LYS A 364 36.73 -11.20 -14.98
CA LYS A 364 37.02 -12.14 -13.88
C LYS A 364 35.75 -12.90 -13.49
N ILE A 365 35.87 -14.21 -13.29
CA ILE A 365 34.78 -15.03 -12.75
C ILE A 365 34.50 -14.53 -11.32
N ALA A 366 33.34 -13.90 -11.13
CA ALA A 366 32.93 -13.45 -9.81
C ALA A 366 32.46 -14.66 -8.98
N PRO A 367 32.79 -14.71 -7.68
CA PRO A 367 32.23 -15.74 -6.81
C PRO A 367 30.70 -15.60 -6.76
N LEU A 368 30.00 -16.74 -6.80
CA LEU A 368 28.56 -16.77 -6.60
C LEU A 368 28.24 -16.23 -5.20
N SER A 369 27.21 -15.38 -5.11
CA SER A 369 26.63 -15.00 -3.82
C SER A 369 26.04 -16.23 -3.11
N PHE A 370 25.89 -16.19 -1.78
CA PHE A 370 25.30 -17.32 -1.04
C PHE A 370 23.94 -17.79 -1.60
N PRO A 371 23.00 -16.90 -1.99
CA PRO A 371 21.78 -17.33 -2.66
C PRO A 371 22.05 -18.01 -4.00
N GLN A 372 22.97 -17.50 -4.82
CA GLN A 372 23.33 -18.14 -6.09
C GLN A 372 24.00 -19.51 -5.90
N GLN A 373 24.86 -19.67 -4.89
CA GLN A 373 25.46 -20.96 -4.55
C GLN A 373 24.38 -21.97 -4.14
N ARG A 374 23.41 -21.55 -3.32
CA ARG A 374 22.27 -22.39 -2.93
C ARG A 374 21.42 -22.77 -4.13
N MET A 375 21.09 -21.82 -5.00
CA MET A 375 20.30 -22.07 -6.20
C MET A 375 21.01 -23.04 -7.15
N TRP A 376 22.31 -22.81 -7.38
CA TRP A 376 23.15 -23.72 -8.16
C TRP A 376 23.20 -25.13 -7.53
N PHE A 377 23.39 -25.22 -6.21
CA PHE A 377 23.38 -26.51 -5.51
C PHE A 377 22.05 -27.24 -5.65
N LEU A 378 20.92 -26.54 -5.50
CA LEU A 378 19.59 -27.13 -5.63
C LEU A 378 19.30 -27.61 -7.06
N ASP A 379 19.78 -26.87 -8.06
CA ASP A 379 19.72 -27.29 -9.47
C ASP A 379 20.59 -28.54 -9.72
N GLN A 380 21.80 -28.60 -9.17
CA GLN A 380 22.66 -29.79 -9.28
C GLN A 380 22.10 -31.01 -8.52
N LEU A 381 21.38 -30.79 -7.42
CA LEU A 381 20.74 -31.85 -6.64
C LEU A 381 19.57 -32.50 -7.40
N ASN A 382 18.82 -31.72 -8.18
CA ASN A 382 17.71 -32.23 -8.99
C ASN A 382 17.66 -31.57 -10.38
N PRO A 383 18.55 -31.99 -11.30
CA PRO A 383 18.66 -31.36 -12.62
C PRO A 383 17.35 -31.46 -13.42
N GLY A 384 16.94 -30.35 -14.02
CA GLY A 384 15.69 -30.26 -14.81
C GLY A 384 14.42 -30.01 -13.98
N SER A 385 14.54 -29.77 -12.67
CA SER A 385 13.43 -29.37 -11.83
C SER A 385 12.88 -27.99 -12.20
N LEU A 386 11.55 -27.87 -12.28
CA LEU A 386 10.85 -26.61 -12.50
C LEU A 386 10.55 -25.84 -11.19
N SER A 387 10.97 -26.36 -10.03
CA SER A 387 10.63 -25.78 -8.73
C SER A 387 11.14 -24.36 -8.49
N TYR A 388 12.13 -23.92 -9.27
CA TYR A 388 12.70 -22.58 -9.22
C TYR A 388 12.58 -21.83 -10.57
N THR A 389 11.76 -22.35 -11.49
CA THR A 389 11.42 -21.65 -12.73
C THR A 389 10.37 -20.60 -12.41
N VAL A 390 10.72 -19.33 -12.59
CA VAL A 390 9.75 -18.23 -12.53
C VAL A 390 9.23 -18.02 -13.95
N GLY A 391 8.01 -18.48 -14.19
CA GLY A 391 7.27 -18.35 -15.46
C GLY A 391 6.29 -17.20 -15.45
#